data_AF-A0A8B6DAV7-F1
#
_entry.id   AF-A0A8B6DAV7-F1
#
_cell.length_a   1.000
_cell.length_b   1.000
_cell.length_c   1.000
_cell.angle_alpha   90.00
_cell.angle_beta   90.00
_cell.angle_gamma   90.00
#
_symmetry.space_group_name_H-M   'P 1'
#
loop_
_entity.id
_entity.type
_entity.pdbx_description
1 polymer ?
#
loop_
_entity_poly.entity_id
_entity_poly.type
_entity_poly.pdbx_seq_one_letter_code
_entity_poly.pdbx_strand_id
1 'polypeptide(L)'
;MSAENSVSLYFYKYLCKEIGSEDEVRIRRFTYVIEDLGTPITIVNQITSGSKVEGLQLKGSDFDVIYIDPLFKVYESERDVVPRFDHCIPLIMETDDTHPCFTQLHLGNNHDLTFEHDRAKNLFKCRKFSSELYRLYRMEDLTKDLDDINTSIFKIHGPCLTNLTDTHDFAWCLRCDEWISQAQPWVSRPRTTWPSPELISKIISCGVLYVPIGYKESCNEQIQWRISFSVAEKVLIFSFNHIQLLCYALLKILIKEIVEKEEDLKSLLCSYFLKTVMFWMLEESDPSMWRPDSIIPCFMACLKRLIYCVEYSTLLHYFIPDYNLIYMRFDVDKKDKITRILKNSFENGIYCFALSETLFDLMKLPFSAMDSSLGRRVETLHKLISISFTLHHTTLDLLHHFLHHSSTQISRSIFFVLLSFAHQNVPEKLENQSRSNNKNKYYKYKHDLSHLLIGTNSDAVGGWLVLASFFYVHENYLLSLYIINHALRKCTDEKYIIGNPV
;
A
#
# COMPACT_ATOMS: atom_id res chain seq x y z
N MET A 1 -23.97 2.90 -28.86
CA MET A 1 -23.48 3.51 -27.62
C MET A 1 -24.19 4.85 -27.45
N SER A 2 -24.79 5.12 -26.29
CA SER A 2 -25.36 6.43 -25.96
C SER A 2 -24.25 7.50 -25.90
N ALA A 3 -24.61 8.78 -26.08
CA ALA A 3 -23.66 9.90 -25.98
C ALA A 3 -22.97 9.96 -24.60
N GLU A 4 -23.69 9.64 -23.52
CA GLU A 4 -23.15 9.61 -22.15
C GLU A 4 -22.06 8.53 -21.94
N ASN A 5 -22.22 7.34 -22.53
CA ASN A 5 -21.20 6.29 -22.47
C ASN A 5 -19.93 6.71 -23.23
N SER A 6 -20.08 7.53 -24.27
CA SER A 6 -18.93 8.04 -25.04
C SER A 6 -18.09 9.06 -24.25
N VAL A 7 -18.74 9.93 -23.47
CA VAL A 7 -18.08 10.91 -22.59
C VAL A 7 -17.39 10.20 -21.42
N SER A 8 -18.06 9.25 -20.78
CA SER A 8 -17.47 8.46 -19.69
C SER A 8 -16.22 7.71 -20.15
N LEU A 9 -16.26 7.08 -21.33
CA LEU A 9 -15.10 6.38 -21.86
C LEU A 9 -13.94 7.33 -22.21
N TYR A 10 -14.24 8.53 -22.71
CA TYR A 10 -13.22 9.56 -22.94
C TYR A 10 -12.58 10.01 -21.63
N PHE A 11 -13.40 10.29 -20.61
CA PHE A 11 -12.96 10.66 -19.27
C PHE A 11 -12.06 9.59 -18.67
N TYR A 12 -12.46 8.32 -18.77
CA TYR A 12 -11.64 7.17 -18.35
C TYR A 12 -10.26 7.15 -19.03
N LYS A 13 -10.20 7.35 -20.35
CA LYS A 13 -8.94 7.39 -21.10
C LYS A 13 -8.04 8.55 -20.66
N TYR A 14 -8.63 9.70 -20.34
CA TYR A 14 -7.90 10.84 -19.79
C TYR A 14 -7.33 10.50 -18.40
N LEU A 15 -8.13 9.91 -17.52
CA LEU A 15 -7.66 9.49 -16.19
C LEU A 15 -6.56 8.44 -16.27
N CYS A 16 -6.60 7.53 -17.25
CA CYS A 16 -5.49 6.59 -17.47
C CYS A 16 -4.18 7.31 -17.80
N LYS A 17 -4.23 8.46 -18.49
CA LYS A 17 -3.04 9.29 -18.75
C LYS A 17 -2.60 10.05 -17.50
N GLU A 18 -3.55 10.63 -16.77
CA GLU A 18 -3.27 11.53 -15.64
C GLU A 18 -3.07 10.85 -14.29
N ILE A 19 -3.54 9.63 -14.10
CA ILE A 19 -3.41 8.88 -12.83
C ILE A 19 -2.61 7.58 -13.05
N GLY A 20 -2.58 7.11 -14.30
CA GLY A 20 -1.93 5.87 -14.73
C GLY A 20 -2.96 4.82 -15.12
N SER A 21 -2.60 4.01 -16.13
CA SER A 21 -3.40 2.87 -16.57
C SER A 21 -3.48 1.77 -15.52
N GLU A 22 -4.39 0.82 -15.72
CA GLU A 22 -4.55 -0.34 -14.83
C GLU A 22 -3.24 -1.11 -14.64
N ASP A 23 -2.49 -1.34 -15.72
CA ASP A 23 -1.21 -2.06 -15.62
C ASP A 23 -0.12 -1.23 -14.92
N GLU A 24 -0.06 0.08 -15.16
CA GLU A 24 0.88 0.96 -14.44
C GLU A 24 0.56 1.01 -12.93
N VAL A 25 -0.72 1.02 -12.55
CA VAL A 25 -1.15 0.85 -11.14
C VAL A 25 -0.70 -0.49 -10.59
N ARG A 26 -0.95 -1.60 -11.30
CA ARG A 26 -0.57 -2.95 -10.83
C ARG A 26 0.94 -3.06 -10.62
N ILE A 27 1.75 -2.54 -11.55
CA ILE A 27 3.21 -2.52 -11.42
C ILE A 27 3.62 -1.71 -10.19
N ARG A 28 3.07 -0.50 -10.00
CA ARG A 28 3.37 0.32 -8.82
C ARG A 28 3.05 -0.41 -7.52
N ARG A 29 1.85 -1.01 -7.40
CA ARG A 29 1.47 -1.80 -6.22
C ARG A 29 2.42 -2.97 -5.97
N PHE A 30 2.83 -3.64 -7.04
CA PHE A 30 3.72 -4.80 -6.97
C PHE A 30 5.11 -4.45 -6.43
N THR A 31 5.65 -3.26 -6.75
CA THR A 31 6.95 -2.83 -6.22
C THR A 31 6.94 -2.81 -4.68
N TYR A 32 5.86 -2.30 -4.08
CA TYR A 32 5.69 -2.25 -2.63
C TYR A 32 5.42 -3.61 -1.99
N VAL A 33 4.77 -4.53 -2.70
CA VAL A 33 4.62 -5.92 -2.22
C VAL A 33 5.99 -6.58 -2.12
N ILE A 34 6.88 -6.35 -3.09
CA ILE A 34 8.24 -6.87 -2.98
C ILE A 34 8.99 -6.21 -1.82
N GLU A 35 8.84 -4.90 -1.63
CA GLU A 35 9.48 -4.15 -0.55
C GLU A 35 9.06 -4.67 0.84
N ASP A 36 7.80 -5.06 1.01
CA ASP A 36 7.30 -5.72 2.22
C ASP A 36 7.91 -7.11 2.42
N LEU A 37 8.16 -7.87 1.34
CA LEU A 37 8.69 -9.23 1.39
C LEU A 37 10.23 -9.31 1.45
N GLY A 38 10.91 -8.26 0.98
CA GLY A 38 12.36 -8.22 0.78
C GLY A 38 13.16 -7.80 2.02
N THR A 39 12.49 -7.42 3.11
CA THR A 39 13.16 -7.11 4.37
C THR A 39 13.64 -8.40 5.05
N PRO A 40 14.94 -8.52 5.40
CA PRO A 40 15.42 -9.67 6.15
C PRO A 40 14.63 -9.85 7.45
N ILE A 41 14.10 -11.06 7.66
CA ILE A 41 13.30 -11.50 8.83
C ILE A 41 13.97 -11.19 10.19
N THR A 42 15.26 -10.86 10.19
CA THR A 42 16.10 -10.84 11.38
C THR A 42 16.09 -9.56 12.20
N ILE A 43 15.51 -8.43 11.77
CA ILE A 43 15.62 -7.18 12.57
C ILE A 43 14.29 -6.41 12.74
N VAL A 44 13.44 -6.23 11.71
CA VAL A 44 12.10 -5.62 11.86
C VAL A 44 11.17 -6.11 10.74
N ASN A 45 9.97 -6.58 11.07
CA ASN A 45 8.91 -6.84 10.07
C ASN A 45 8.28 -5.51 9.67
N GLN A 46 8.46 -5.07 8.42
CA GLN A 46 7.88 -3.81 7.92
C GLN A 46 6.66 -4.07 7.02
N ILE A 47 5.72 -3.13 7.03
CA ILE A 47 4.55 -3.12 6.15
C ILE A 47 4.39 -1.71 5.58
N THR A 48 4.51 -1.60 4.27
CA THR A 48 4.27 -0.34 3.55
C THR A 48 2.77 -0.05 3.44
N SER A 49 2.39 1.21 3.58
CA SER A 49 1.02 1.72 3.46
C SER A 49 1.01 3.11 2.83
N GLY A 50 -0.17 3.71 2.65
CA GLY A 50 -0.35 5.05 2.10
C GLY A 50 -0.68 5.07 0.61
N SER A 51 -0.98 6.26 0.11
CA SER A 51 -1.50 6.49 -1.25
C SER A 51 -0.58 5.96 -2.34
N LYS A 52 0.74 6.12 -2.18
CA LYS A 52 1.72 5.61 -3.14
C LYS A 52 1.67 4.08 -3.24
N VAL A 53 1.53 3.40 -2.10
CA VAL A 53 1.40 1.92 -2.01
C VAL A 53 0.09 1.43 -2.60
N GLU A 54 -0.99 2.19 -2.41
CA GLU A 54 -2.30 1.93 -3.01
C GLU A 54 -2.29 2.04 -4.56
N GLY A 55 -1.18 2.51 -5.14
CA GLY A 55 -0.96 2.67 -6.58
C GLY A 55 -1.34 4.07 -7.10
N LEU A 56 -1.49 5.06 -6.22
CA LEU A 56 -1.80 6.44 -6.58
C LEU A 56 -0.56 7.34 -6.45
N GLN A 57 -0.28 8.14 -7.47
CA GLN A 57 0.78 9.15 -7.47
C GLN A 57 0.20 10.53 -7.76
N LEU A 58 -0.77 10.93 -6.94
CA LEU A 58 -1.34 12.27 -6.95
C LEU A 58 -0.41 13.23 -6.19
N LYS A 59 -0.49 14.53 -6.48
CA LYS A 59 0.20 15.57 -5.70
C LYS A 59 -0.23 15.46 -4.23
N GLY A 60 0.75 15.30 -3.32
CA GLY A 60 0.51 15.07 -1.90
C GLY A 60 0.18 13.62 -1.52
N SER A 61 0.46 12.64 -2.39
CA SER A 61 0.38 11.22 -2.03
C SER A 61 1.43 10.86 -0.99
N ASP A 62 0.95 10.36 0.14
CA ASP A 62 1.73 9.87 1.28
C ASP A 62 2.31 8.47 1.04
N PHE A 63 3.35 8.17 1.81
CA PHE A 63 3.94 6.85 1.94
C PHE A 63 4.22 6.58 3.40
N ASP A 64 3.60 5.54 3.93
CA ASP A 64 3.69 5.19 5.34
C ASP A 64 4.42 3.87 5.49
N VAL A 65 5.22 3.76 6.54
CA VAL A 65 5.89 2.51 6.92
C VAL A 65 5.47 2.13 8.33
N ILE A 66 4.88 0.95 8.45
CA ILE A 66 4.49 0.36 9.72
C ILE A 66 5.56 -0.66 10.11
N TYR A 67 6.21 -0.45 11.25
CA TYR A 67 7.14 -1.39 11.85
C TYR A 67 6.41 -2.25 12.89
N ILE A 68 6.54 -3.57 12.77
CA ILE A 68 6.00 -4.51 13.74
C ILE A 68 7.10 -4.86 14.74
N ASP A 69 6.83 -4.56 16.00
CA ASP A 69 7.75 -4.86 17.09
C ASP A 69 7.82 -6.37 17.36
N PRO A 70 8.98 -7.03 17.14
CA PRO A 70 9.10 -8.47 17.38
C PRO A 70 9.18 -8.82 18.87
N LEU A 71 9.44 -7.84 19.75
CA LEU A 71 9.56 -8.07 21.19
C LEU A 71 8.21 -8.29 21.86
N PHE A 72 7.12 -7.78 21.31
CA PHE A 72 5.79 -7.88 21.93
C PHE A 72 4.79 -8.50 20.97
N LYS A 73 3.96 -9.42 21.49
CA LYS A 73 2.86 -10.01 20.72
C LYS A 73 1.55 -9.89 21.50
N VAL A 74 0.51 -9.47 20.81
CA VAL A 74 -0.81 -9.25 21.41
C VAL A 74 -1.69 -10.47 21.18
N TYR A 75 -2.40 -10.87 22.23
CA TYR A 75 -3.37 -11.96 22.24
C TYR A 75 -4.70 -11.47 22.79
N GLU A 76 -5.81 -11.99 22.27
CA GLU A 76 -7.15 -11.65 22.76
C GLU A 76 -7.42 -12.28 24.14
N SER A 77 -6.99 -13.52 24.36
CA SER A 77 -7.12 -14.21 25.64
C SER A 77 -5.82 -14.87 26.11
N GLU A 78 -5.69 -15.02 27.43
CA GLU A 78 -4.64 -15.82 28.07
C GLU A 78 -4.57 -17.27 27.56
N ARG A 79 -5.70 -17.80 27.08
CA ARG A 79 -5.79 -19.17 26.56
C ARG A 79 -5.10 -19.32 25.20
N ASP A 80 -4.95 -18.23 24.47
CA ASP A 80 -4.38 -18.22 23.13
C ASP A 80 -2.86 -18.10 23.15
N VAL A 81 -2.29 -17.80 24.33
CA VAL A 81 -0.83 -17.68 24.52
C VAL A 81 -0.18 -19.04 24.28
N VAL A 82 0.70 -19.10 23.27
CA VAL A 82 1.41 -20.33 22.91
C VAL A 82 2.71 -20.45 23.73
N PRO A 83 2.84 -21.40 24.68
CA PRO A 83 3.88 -21.34 25.71
C PRO A 83 5.31 -21.69 25.26
N ARG A 84 5.54 -22.11 24.01
CA ARG A 84 6.76 -22.86 23.65
C ARG A 84 7.61 -22.29 22.51
N PHE A 85 7.20 -21.22 21.83
CA PHE A 85 7.87 -20.81 20.58
C PHE A 85 8.20 -19.33 20.44
N ASP A 86 7.78 -18.47 21.36
CA ASP A 86 7.93 -17.04 21.19
C ASP A 86 9.03 -16.47 22.12
N HIS A 87 10.05 -15.84 21.54
CA HIS A 87 11.01 -14.99 22.26
C HIS A 87 10.40 -13.62 22.59
N CYS A 88 9.09 -13.46 22.44
CA CYS A 88 8.37 -12.21 22.65
C CYS A 88 7.62 -12.22 24.00
N ILE A 89 7.32 -11.01 24.48
CA ILE A 89 6.55 -10.75 25.68
C ILE A 89 5.06 -10.77 25.29
N PRO A 90 4.25 -11.69 25.84
CA PRO A 90 2.82 -11.73 25.53
C PRO A 90 2.07 -10.62 26.26
N LEU A 91 1.26 -9.91 25.50
CA LEU A 91 0.35 -8.88 25.95
C LEU A 91 -1.08 -9.34 25.71
N ILE A 92 -1.93 -9.25 26.73
CA ILE A 92 -3.32 -9.68 26.65
C ILE A 92 -4.21 -8.45 26.55
N MET A 93 -5.21 -8.52 25.68
CA MET A 93 -6.22 -7.48 25.54
C MET A 93 -7.13 -7.43 26.75
N GLU A 94 -7.45 -6.22 27.20
CA GLU A 94 -8.51 -5.94 28.16
C GLU A 94 -9.68 -5.34 27.37
N THR A 95 -10.74 -6.12 27.23
CA THR A 95 -11.93 -5.78 26.42
C THR A 95 -13.06 -5.19 27.24
N ASP A 96 -12.92 -5.17 28.57
CA ASP A 96 -13.95 -4.66 29.48
C ASP A 96 -13.92 -3.11 29.49
N ASP A 97 -15.01 -2.52 28.99
CA ASP A 97 -15.31 -1.08 29.03
C ASP A 97 -14.26 -0.16 28.35
N THR A 98 -13.79 -0.58 27.17
CA THR A 98 -12.99 0.28 26.29
C THR A 98 -13.75 0.62 25.00
N HIS A 99 -13.59 1.85 24.53
CA HIS A 99 -14.15 2.34 23.25
C HIS A 99 -13.94 1.29 22.13
N PRO A 100 -14.89 1.03 21.20
CA PRO A 100 -14.84 -0.12 20.27
C PRO A 100 -13.55 -0.30 19.46
N CYS A 101 -12.89 0.81 19.08
CA CYS A 101 -11.61 0.80 18.36
C CYS A 101 -10.35 0.97 19.22
N PHE A 102 -10.47 0.91 20.55
CA PHE A 102 -9.35 1.02 21.48
C PHE A 102 -9.41 -0.08 22.53
N THR A 103 -8.25 -0.49 23.03
CA THR A 103 -8.13 -1.48 24.10
C THR A 103 -7.00 -1.08 25.05
N GLN A 104 -6.96 -1.69 26.23
CA GLN A 104 -5.79 -1.66 27.10
C GLN A 104 -5.08 -3.01 26.96
N LEU A 105 -3.76 -2.99 27.12
CA LEU A 105 -2.94 -4.20 27.05
C LEU A 105 -2.29 -4.44 28.41
N HIS A 106 -2.22 -5.69 28.84
CA HIS A 106 -1.54 -6.06 30.09
C HIS A 106 -0.63 -7.27 29.90
N LEU A 107 0.38 -7.39 30.77
CA LEU A 107 1.30 -8.52 30.73
C LEU A 107 0.57 -9.83 31.10
N GLY A 108 0.73 -10.86 30.26
CA GLY A 108 0.14 -12.19 30.50
C GLY A 108 0.53 -12.75 31.88
N ASN A 109 -0.44 -13.36 32.56
CA ASN A 109 -0.35 -13.71 33.99
C ASN A 109 0.79 -14.70 34.32
N ASN A 110 1.10 -15.59 33.39
CA ASN A 110 2.18 -16.58 33.56
C ASN A 110 3.56 -16.06 33.14
N HIS A 111 3.66 -14.79 32.74
CA HIS A 111 4.91 -14.14 32.37
C HIS A 111 5.35 -13.13 33.43
N ASP A 112 6.62 -13.27 33.80
CA ASP A 112 7.36 -12.28 34.56
C ASP A 112 8.44 -11.67 33.69
N LEU A 113 8.64 -10.36 33.81
CA LEU A 113 9.69 -9.65 33.12
C LEU A 113 11.04 -9.99 33.77
N THR A 114 11.80 -10.87 33.13
CA THR A 114 13.14 -11.28 33.58
C THR A 114 14.15 -10.13 33.51
N PHE A 115 15.35 -10.34 34.07
CA PHE A 115 16.45 -9.37 34.07
C PHE A 115 16.93 -8.96 32.65
N GLU A 116 16.73 -9.82 31.65
CA GLU A 116 17.09 -9.54 30.25
C GLU A 116 16.21 -8.47 29.58
N HIS A 117 15.08 -8.11 30.21
CA HIS A 117 14.09 -7.17 29.69
C HIS A 117 14.04 -5.85 30.47
N ASP A 118 15.15 -5.42 31.08
CA ASP A 118 15.13 -4.33 32.08
C ASP A 118 14.58 -3.00 31.53
N ARG A 119 14.82 -2.70 30.24
CA ARG A 119 14.22 -1.54 29.57
C ARG A 119 12.71 -1.71 29.32
N ALA A 120 12.25 -2.91 29.00
CA ALA A 120 10.83 -3.19 28.74
C ALA A 120 9.99 -3.09 30.02
N LYS A 121 10.55 -3.36 31.20
CA LYS A 121 9.86 -3.17 32.50
C LYS A 121 9.32 -1.76 32.69
N ASN A 122 10.08 -0.76 32.25
CA ASN A 122 9.69 0.65 32.37
C ASN A 122 8.47 1.02 31.51
N LEU A 123 8.03 0.14 30.60
CA LEU A 123 6.87 0.37 29.76
C LEU A 123 5.54 0.00 30.46
N PHE A 124 5.61 -0.66 31.61
CA PHE A 124 4.44 -1.13 32.35
C PHE A 124 4.15 -0.27 33.58
N LYS A 125 2.87 0.07 33.78
CA LYS A 125 2.33 0.66 35.01
C LYS A 125 1.35 -0.34 35.63
N CYS A 126 1.68 -0.93 36.78
CA CYS A 126 0.84 -1.95 37.44
C CYS A 126 0.42 -3.10 36.47
N ARG A 127 1.38 -3.67 35.73
CA ARG A 127 1.19 -4.67 34.66
C ARG A 127 0.44 -4.21 33.40
N LYS A 128 -0.11 -2.99 33.37
CA LYS A 128 -0.70 -2.39 32.15
C LYS A 128 0.39 -1.79 31.27
N PHE A 129 0.35 -2.08 29.98
CA PHE A 129 1.36 -1.67 29.00
C PHE A 129 1.03 -0.28 28.45
N SER A 130 1.88 0.70 28.75
CA SER A 130 1.62 2.10 28.42
C SER A 130 1.98 2.39 26.97
N SER A 131 0.98 2.80 26.19
CA SER A 131 1.20 3.25 24.81
C SER A 131 2.08 4.51 24.76
N GLU A 132 1.94 5.43 25.72
CA GLU A 132 2.79 6.61 25.80
C GLU A 132 4.26 6.28 26.08
N LEU A 133 4.54 5.46 27.10
CA LEU A 133 5.91 5.09 27.42
C LEU A 133 6.54 4.26 26.29
N TYR A 134 5.75 3.39 25.65
CA TYR A 134 6.18 2.67 24.46
C TYR A 134 6.54 3.60 23.30
N ARG A 135 5.72 4.62 23.00
CA ARG A 135 6.06 5.63 21.98
C ARG A 135 7.42 6.25 22.32
N LEU A 136 7.58 6.78 23.53
CA LEU A 136 8.82 7.44 23.94
C LEU A 136 10.04 6.50 23.81
N TYR A 137 9.89 5.25 24.23
CA TYR A 137 10.94 4.23 24.13
C TYR A 137 11.37 3.95 22.67
N ARG A 138 10.41 3.68 21.77
CA ARG A 138 10.72 3.42 20.35
C ARG A 138 11.18 4.68 19.61
N MET A 139 10.77 5.85 20.08
CA MET A 139 11.25 7.12 19.55
C MET A 139 12.70 7.37 19.88
N GLU A 140 13.13 7.10 21.13
CA GLU A 140 14.54 7.18 21.48
C GLU A 140 15.40 6.25 20.61
N ASP A 141 14.95 5.01 20.38
CA ASP A 141 15.64 4.05 19.52
C ASP A 141 15.77 4.60 18.07
N LEU A 142 14.67 5.09 17.48
CA LEU A 142 14.68 5.70 16.15
C LEU A 142 15.59 6.93 16.05
N THR A 143 15.65 7.77 17.09
CA THR A 143 16.50 8.97 17.08
C THR A 143 17.98 8.66 17.22
N LYS A 144 18.35 7.60 17.95
CA LYS A 144 19.76 7.17 18.10
C LYS A 144 20.32 6.63 16.78
N ASP A 145 19.50 5.90 16.01
CA ASP A 145 19.88 5.45 14.66
C ASP A 145 20.00 6.61 13.66
N LEU A 146 19.42 7.78 13.99
CA LEU A 146 19.42 8.99 13.18
C LEU A 146 20.45 10.04 13.63
N ASP A 147 21.32 9.77 14.61
CA ASP A 147 22.34 10.75 15.06
C ASP A 147 23.35 11.14 13.95
N ASP A 148 23.38 10.41 12.83
CA ASP A 148 24.12 10.76 11.60
C ASP A 148 23.33 11.65 10.61
N ILE A 149 22.02 11.88 10.82
CA ILE A 149 21.13 12.64 9.93
C ILE A 149 20.37 13.70 10.74
N ASN A 150 20.62 14.96 10.39
CA ASN A 150 20.04 16.17 10.98
C ASN A 150 18.60 16.00 11.55
N THR A 151 18.49 15.83 12.86
CA THR A 151 17.25 15.55 13.63
C THR A 151 16.17 16.62 13.50
N SER A 152 16.48 17.79 12.93
CA SER A 152 15.52 18.85 12.61
C SER A 152 14.52 18.49 11.50
N ILE A 153 14.72 17.38 10.78
CA ILE A 153 13.90 16.95 9.65
C ILE A 153 12.68 16.10 10.08
N PHE A 154 12.65 15.57 11.31
CA PHE A 154 11.57 14.71 11.77
C PHE A 154 10.67 15.40 12.79
N LYS A 155 9.35 15.23 12.64
CA LYS A 155 8.34 15.76 13.57
C LYS A 155 7.44 14.65 14.09
N ILE A 156 7.15 14.72 15.38
CA ILE A 156 6.18 13.83 16.02
C ILE A 156 4.77 14.25 15.62
N HIS A 157 4.00 13.32 15.06
CA HIS A 157 2.59 13.53 14.72
C HIS A 157 1.74 12.34 15.17
N GLY A 158 1.16 12.46 16.37
CA GLY A 158 0.36 11.39 16.97
C GLY A 158 1.22 10.15 17.25
N PRO A 159 0.87 8.95 16.71
CA PRO A 159 1.67 7.75 16.88
C PRO A 159 2.84 7.66 15.89
N CYS A 160 2.94 8.59 14.94
CA CYS A 160 3.90 8.54 13.85
C CYS A 160 5.08 9.50 14.06
N LEU A 161 6.23 9.11 13.54
CA LEU A 161 7.33 10.00 13.24
C LEU A 161 7.25 10.40 11.77
N THR A 162 7.00 11.68 11.50
CA THR A 162 6.86 12.22 10.15
C THR A 162 8.18 12.81 9.68
N ASN A 163 8.68 12.35 8.54
CA ASN A 163 9.75 13.02 7.81
C ASN A 163 9.19 14.23 7.06
N LEU A 164 9.68 15.44 7.41
CA LEU A 164 9.22 16.71 6.86
C LEU A 164 9.68 16.97 5.41
N THR A 165 10.67 16.24 4.88
CA THR A 165 11.12 16.41 3.48
C THR A 165 10.23 15.68 2.49
N ASP A 166 9.82 14.46 2.82
CA ASP A 166 9.23 13.54 1.85
C ASP A 166 7.85 12.99 2.24
N THR A 167 7.22 13.53 3.29
CA THR A 167 5.91 13.08 3.80
C THR A 167 5.88 11.57 4.08
N HIS A 168 6.96 11.06 4.70
CA HIS A 168 7.02 9.66 5.14
C HIS A 168 6.61 9.57 6.60
N ASP A 169 5.57 8.79 6.90
CA ASP A 169 5.18 8.52 8.27
C ASP A 169 5.66 7.13 8.71
N PHE A 170 6.40 7.08 9.81
CA PHE A 170 6.87 5.84 10.41
C PHE A 170 6.08 5.56 11.68
N ALA A 171 5.48 4.38 11.79
CA ALA A 171 4.67 3.98 12.95
C ALA A 171 5.10 2.61 13.49
N TRP A 172 5.50 2.57 14.76
CA TRP A 172 5.69 1.30 15.46
C TRP A 172 4.36 0.75 15.96
N CYS A 173 4.07 -0.50 15.65
CA CYS A 173 2.85 -1.20 16.01
C CYS A 173 3.16 -2.56 16.64
N LEU A 174 2.19 -3.06 17.40
CA LEU A 174 2.17 -4.46 17.86
C LEU A 174 1.22 -5.26 16.99
N ARG A 175 1.38 -6.58 16.97
CA ARG A 175 0.59 -7.48 16.15
C ARG A 175 -0.15 -8.52 16.98
N CYS A 176 -1.39 -8.77 16.60
CA CYS A 176 -2.20 -9.94 16.95
C CYS A 176 -2.47 -10.68 15.65
N ASP A 177 -2.19 -11.98 15.60
CA ASP A 177 -2.38 -12.78 14.39
C ASP A 177 -3.84 -13.19 14.20
N GLU A 178 -4.63 -13.13 15.26
CA GLU A 178 -6.04 -13.48 15.30
C GLU A 178 -6.94 -12.33 14.84
N TRP A 179 -8.10 -12.69 14.29
CA TRP A 179 -9.18 -11.74 14.04
C TRP A 179 -10.01 -11.56 15.31
N ILE A 180 -9.97 -10.36 15.87
CA ILE A 180 -10.56 -10.04 17.17
C ILE A 180 -12.09 -10.17 17.20
N SER A 181 -12.63 -10.47 18.38
CA SER A 181 -14.06 -10.60 18.65
C SER A 181 -14.87 -9.37 18.25
N GLN A 182 -14.36 -8.15 18.48
CA GLN A 182 -15.05 -6.90 18.13
C GLN A 182 -15.32 -6.75 16.62
N ALA A 183 -14.54 -7.42 15.77
CA ALA A 183 -14.68 -7.37 14.32
C ALA A 183 -15.35 -8.63 13.74
N GLN A 184 -15.80 -9.58 14.58
CA GLN A 184 -16.53 -10.78 14.13
C GLN A 184 -17.87 -10.47 13.44
N PRO A 185 -18.62 -9.42 13.82
CA PRO A 185 -19.83 -9.02 13.07
C PRO A 185 -19.54 -8.70 11.60
N TRP A 186 -18.32 -8.25 11.26
CA TRP A 186 -17.93 -8.04 9.87
C TRP A 186 -17.81 -9.37 9.10
N VAL A 187 -17.30 -10.43 9.72
CA VAL A 187 -17.13 -11.74 9.07
C VAL A 187 -18.49 -12.34 8.70
N SER A 188 -19.45 -12.28 9.62
CA SER A 188 -20.79 -12.88 9.47
C SER A 188 -21.78 -12.01 8.68
N ARG A 189 -21.39 -10.80 8.29
CA ARG A 189 -22.28 -9.87 7.58
C ARG A 189 -22.74 -10.46 6.23
N PRO A 190 -24.05 -10.41 5.92
CA PRO A 190 -24.57 -10.92 4.65
C PRO A 190 -24.09 -10.07 3.49
N ARG A 191 -23.52 -10.72 2.46
CA ARG A 191 -23.01 -10.09 1.25
C ARG A 191 -23.31 -10.95 0.04
N THR A 192 -23.52 -10.34 -1.12
CA THR A 192 -23.82 -11.07 -2.37
C THR A 192 -22.68 -11.02 -3.38
N THR A 193 -21.77 -10.05 -3.30
CA THR A 193 -20.83 -9.76 -4.39
C THR A 193 -19.39 -9.54 -3.92
N TRP A 194 -19.15 -8.52 -3.10
CA TRP A 194 -17.82 -8.14 -2.61
C TRP A 194 -17.86 -7.86 -1.10
N PRO A 195 -16.81 -8.22 -0.34
CA PRO A 195 -15.66 -9.04 -0.72
C PRO A 195 -16.03 -10.50 -1.00
N SER A 196 -15.25 -11.20 -1.85
CA SER A 196 -15.44 -12.64 -2.08
C SER A 196 -15.06 -13.45 -0.83
N PRO A 197 -15.56 -14.70 -0.68
CA PRO A 197 -15.20 -15.56 0.45
C PRO A 197 -13.68 -15.76 0.62
N GLU A 198 -12.94 -15.88 -0.50
CA GLU A 198 -11.48 -16.01 -0.50
C GLU A 198 -10.81 -14.73 0.01
N LEU A 199 -11.33 -13.56 -0.39
CA LEU A 199 -10.84 -12.27 0.07
C LEU A 199 -11.13 -12.07 1.57
N ILE A 200 -12.30 -12.50 2.06
CA ILE A 200 -12.63 -12.50 3.49
C ILE A 200 -11.66 -13.39 4.27
N SER A 201 -11.43 -14.62 3.81
CA SER A 201 -10.48 -15.53 4.46
C SER A 201 -9.06 -14.94 4.50
N LYS A 202 -8.63 -14.27 3.42
CA LYS A 202 -7.34 -13.58 3.40
C LYS A 202 -7.28 -12.45 4.41
N ILE A 203 -8.33 -11.64 4.52
CA ILE A 203 -8.42 -10.54 5.48
C ILE A 203 -8.35 -11.05 6.92
N ILE A 204 -9.11 -12.10 7.25
CA ILE A 204 -9.10 -12.71 8.59
C ILE A 204 -7.68 -13.21 8.92
N SER A 205 -6.98 -13.83 7.96
CA SER A 205 -5.61 -14.32 8.16
C SER A 205 -4.56 -13.21 8.37
N CYS A 206 -4.90 -11.95 8.11
CA CYS A 206 -3.99 -10.83 8.36
C CYS A 206 -3.93 -10.43 9.85
N GLY A 207 -4.88 -10.86 10.68
CA GLY A 207 -4.99 -10.42 12.07
C GLY A 207 -5.26 -8.91 12.19
N VAL A 208 -4.80 -8.31 13.28
CA VAL A 208 -4.95 -6.87 13.55
C VAL A 208 -3.67 -6.26 14.13
N LEU A 209 -3.53 -4.94 13.99
CA LEU A 209 -2.41 -4.17 14.54
C LEU A 209 -2.85 -3.28 15.70
N TYR A 210 -1.93 -2.99 16.62
CA TYR A 210 -2.14 -2.08 17.73
C TYR A 210 -1.19 -0.89 17.61
N VAL A 211 -1.77 0.29 17.41
CA VAL A 211 -1.06 1.55 17.27
C VAL A 211 -0.99 2.21 18.66
N PRO A 212 0.17 2.71 19.09
CA PRO A 212 0.34 3.27 20.43
C PRO A 212 -0.25 4.67 20.50
N ILE A 213 -1.57 4.79 20.49
CA ILE A 213 -2.31 6.04 20.69
C ILE A 213 -3.62 5.74 21.41
N GLY A 214 -3.94 6.54 22.43
CA GLY A 214 -5.18 6.42 23.19
C GLY A 214 -6.31 7.26 22.63
N TYR A 215 -7.50 7.06 23.19
CA TYR A 215 -8.66 7.88 22.88
C TYR A 215 -8.56 9.19 23.69
N LYS A 216 -8.52 10.34 22.98
CA LYS A 216 -8.24 11.66 23.57
C LYS A 216 -9.18 12.11 24.69
N GLU A 217 -10.39 11.57 24.74
CA GLU A 217 -11.38 11.91 25.77
C GLU A 217 -11.40 10.89 26.92
N SER A 218 -10.50 9.89 26.90
CA SER A 218 -10.42 8.87 27.94
C SER A 218 -9.47 9.28 29.08
N CYS A 219 -9.87 9.00 30.32
CA CYS A 219 -9.00 9.11 31.49
C CYS A 219 -7.79 8.15 31.45
N ASN A 220 -7.84 7.13 30.60
CA ASN A 220 -6.80 6.11 30.44
C ASN A 220 -6.03 6.26 29.11
N GLU A 221 -6.06 7.43 28.47
CA GLU A 221 -5.44 7.67 27.15
C GLU A 221 -3.99 7.12 27.05
N GLN A 222 -3.17 7.34 28.08
CA GLN A 222 -1.74 6.97 28.08
C GLN A 222 -1.46 5.46 28.11
N ILE A 223 -2.47 4.64 28.42
CA ILE A 223 -2.36 3.17 28.47
C ILE A 223 -3.25 2.48 27.43
N GLN A 224 -3.97 3.26 26.63
CA GLN A 224 -4.82 2.75 25.56
C GLN A 224 -4.06 2.63 24.24
N TRP A 225 -4.44 1.63 23.48
CA TRP A 225 -3.93 1.29 22.17
C TRP A 225 -5.07 1.30 21.16
N ARG A 226 -4.85 1.89 19.99
CA ARG A 226 -5.84 1.92 18.92
C ARG A 226 -5.71 0.67 18.07
N ILE A 227 -6.81 -0.02 17.87
CA ILE A 227 -6.92 -1.16 16.96
C ILE A 227 -6.87 -0.62 15.52
N SER A 228 -6.01 -1.21 14.70
CA SER A 228 -5.79 -0.81 13.32
C SER A 228 -5.93 -1.99 12.37
N PHE A 229 -6.70 -1.78 11.31
CA PHE A 229 -6.95 -2.73 10.24
C PHE A 229 -6.14 -2.41 8.98
N SER A 230 -5.07 -1.61 9.07
CA SER A 230 -4.33 -1.11 7.89
C SER A 230 -3.88 -2.20 6.91
N VAL A 231 -3.52 -3.40 7.41
CA VAL A 231 -3.17 -4.54 6.54
C VAL A 231 -4.38 -5.06 5.78
N ALA A 232 -5.50 -5.26 6.47
CA ALA A 232 -6.77 -5.66 5.86
C ALA A 232 -7.29 -4.61 4.87
N GLU A 233 -7.18 -3.32 5.21
CA GLU A 233 -7.51 -2.22 4.31
C GLU A 233 -6.67 -2.25 3.04
N LYS A 234 -5.35 -2.46 3.16
CA LYS A 234 -4.45 -2.61 2.02
C LYS A 234 -4.91 -3.77 1.13
N VAL A 235 -5.23 -4.92 1.71
CA VAL A 235 -5.75 -6.08 0.97
C VAL A 235 -7.06 -5.76 0.24
N LEU A 236 -7.99 -5.03 0.87
CA LEU A 236 -9.23 -4.59 0.23
C LEU A 236 -8.96 -3.62 -0.94
N ILE A 237 -8.13 -2.60 -0.75
CA ILE A 237 -7.78 -1.64 -1.81
C ILE A 237 -7.07 -2.32 -2.98
N PHE A 238 -6.23 -3.32 -2.70
CA PHE A 238 -5.55 -4.10 -3.73
C PHE A 238 -6.52 -4.96 -4.55
N SER A 239 -7.67 -5.32 -3.98
CA SER A 239 -8.75 -6.02 -4.71
C SER A 239 -9.58 -5.12 -5.62
N PHE A 240 -9.42 -3.79 -5.52
CA PHE A 240 -10.19 -2.87 -6.35
C PHE A 240 -9.84 -3.07 -7.83
N ASN A 241 -10.87 -3.09 -8.67
CA ASN A 241 -10.69 -2.91 -10.09
C ASN A 241 -10.26 -1.46 -10.40
N HIS A 242 -9.83 -1.22 -11.63
CA HIS A 242 -9.27 0.09 -11.97
C HIS A 242 -10.30 1.23 -11.86
N ILE A 243 -11.57 1.00 -12.17
CA ILE A 243 -12.64 2.01 -12.07
C ILE A 243 -12.90 2.41 -10.61
N GLN A 244 -12.94 1.43 -9.71
CA GLN A 244 -13.10 1.64 -8.27
C GLN A 244 -11.93 2.46 -7.71
N LEU A 245 -10.70 2.14 -8.11
CA LEU A 245 -9.51 2.90 -7.73
C LEU A 245 -9.55 4.33 -8.27
N LEU A 246 -9.95 4.53 -9.52
CA LEU A 246 -10.07 5.87 -10.12
C LEU A 246 -11.17 6.69 -9.43
N CYS A 247 -12.31 6.10 -9.06
CA CYS A 247 -13.33 6.79 -8.26
C CYS A 247 -12.80 7.23 -6.89
N TYR A 248 -12.03 6.37 -6.21
CA TYR A 248 -11.34 6.74 -4.98
C TYR A 248 -10.34 7.88 -5.19
N ALA A 249 -9.54 7.84 -6.26
CA ALA A 249 -8.62 8.90 -6.63
C ALA A 249 -9.34 10.25 -6.89
N LEU A 250 -10.45 10.22 -7.62
CA LEU A 250 -11.28 11.40 -7.90
C LEU A 250 -11.87 12.01 -6.62
N LEU A 251 -12.32 11.18 -5.66
CA LEU A 251 -12.75 11.69 -4.36
C LEU A 251 -11.60 12.41 -3.64
N LYS A 252 -10.38 11.83 -3.67
CA LYS A 252 -9.21 12.48 -3.05
C LYS A 252 -8.88 13.81 -3.70
N ILE A 253 -8.91 13.89 -5.04
CA ILE A 253 -8.69 15.14 -5.78
C ILE A 253 -9.76 16.17 -5.43
N LEU A 254 -11.04 15.78 -5.40
CA LEU A 254 -12.15 16.67 -5.04
C LEU A 254 -11.98 17.23 -3.63
N ILE A 255 -11.63 16.39 -2.65
CA ILE A 255 -11.36 16.88 -1.29
C ILE A 255 -10.17 17.83 -1.30
N LYS A 256 -9.04 17.42 -1.89
CA LYS A 256 -7.78 18.16 -1.80
C LYS A 256 -7.80 19.50 -2.52
N GLU A 257 -8.46 19.56 -3.68
CA GLU A 257 -8.34 20.70 -4.59
C GLU A 257 -9.62 21.54 -4.69
N ILE A 258 -10.72 21.09 -4.08
CA ILE A 258 -11.98 21.82 -4.07
C ILE A 258 -12.41 22.11 -2.64
N VAL A 259 -12.49 21.10 -1.76
CA VAL A 259 -12.92 21.31 -0.37
C VAL A 259 -11.84 22.01 0.46
N GLU A 260 -10.60 21.52 0.41
CA GLU A 260 -9.47 22.05 1.20
C GLU A 260 -8.91 23.39 0.69
N LYS A 261 -9.50 23.98 -0.36
CA LYS A 261 -9.24 25.38 -0.73
C LYS A 261 -9.74 26.35 0.34
N GLU A 262 -10.79 25.97 1.07
CA GLU A 262 -11.21 26.66 2.28
C GLU A 262 -10.30 26.21 3.43
N GLU A 263 -9.48 27.14 3.94
CA GLU A 263 -8.44 26.84 4.92
C GLU A 263 -9.00 26.22 6.21
N ASP A 264 -10.19 26.66 6.65
CA ASP A 264 -10.87 26.16 7.84
C ASP A 264 -11.45 24.75 7.66
N LEU A 265 -11.45 24.21 6.44
CA LEU A 265 -11.92 22.86 6.10
C LEU A 265 -10.78 21.85 5.90
N LYS A 266 -9.52 22.29 5.91
CA LYS A 266 -8.36 21.40 5.73
C LYS A 266 -8.34 20.25 6.72
N SER A 267 -8.01 19.05 6.23
CA SER A 267 -7.84 17.82 7.03
C SER A 267 -9.09 17.33 7.78
N LEU A 268 -10.26 17.94 7.59
CA LEU A 268 -11.50 17.50 8.21
C LEU A 268 -12.00 16.17 7.61
N LEU A 269 -11.90 16.02 6.30
CA LEU A 269 -12.15 14.79 5.55
C LEU A 269 -10.83 14.16 5.12
N CYS A 270 -10.41 13.09 5.78
CA CYS A 270 -9.15 12.40 5.46
C CYS A 270 -9.35 11.21 4.50
N SER A 271 -8.24 10.71 3.95
CA SER A 271 -8.21 9.55 3.04
C SER A 271 -8.90 8.32 3.62
N TYR A 272 -8.78 8.09 4.93
CA TYR A 272 -9.42 6.98 5.63
C TYR A 272 -10.96 6.97 5.51
N PHE A 273 -11.60 8.15 5.55
CA PHE A 273 -13.04 8.25 5.34
C PHE A 273 -13.44 7.95 3.91
N LEU A 274 -12.64 8.41 2.95
CA LEU A 274 -12.87 8.13 1.54
C LEU A 274 -12.72 6.64 1.24
N LYS A 275 -11.73 5.97 1.83
CA LYS A 275 -11.59 4.51 1.78
C LYS A 275 -12.82 3.80 2.34
N THR A 276 -13.28 4.23 3.51
CA THR A 276 -14.46 3.64 4.16
C THR A 276 -15.73 3.82 3.31
N VAL A 277 -15.93 5.00 2.72
CA VAL A 277 -17.02 5.24 1.76
C VAL A 277 -16.92 4.29 0.57
N MET A 278 -15.72 4.10 0.02
CA MET A 278 -15.51 3.17 -1.09
C MET A 278 -15.83 1.73 -0.68
N PHE A 279 -15.38 1.25 0.47
CA PHE A 279 -15.68 -0.11 0.93
C PHE A 279 -17.19 -0.37 1.05
N TRP A 280 -17.94 0.55 1.65
CA TRP A 280 -19.40 0.45 1.69
C TRP A 280 -20.04 0.51 0.30
N MET A 281 -19.56 1.40 -0.58
CA MET A 281 -20.04 1.46 -1.96
C MET A 281 -19.82 0.15 -2.72
N LEU A 282 -18.69 -0.52 -2.53
CA LEU A 282 -18.40 -1.79 -3.21
C LEU A 282 -19.23 -2.95 -2.65
N GLU A 283 -19.42 -3.00 -1.33
CA GLU A 283 -20.23 -4.04 -0.68
C GLU A 283 -21.70 -3.96 -1.07
N GLU A 284 -22.23 -2.74 -1.27
CA GLU A 284 -23.66 -2.51 -1.50
C GLU A 284 -24.06 -2.34 -2.97
N SER A 285 -23.09 -2.31 -3.89
CA SER A 285 -23.37 -2.08 -5.31
C SER A 285 -23.27 -3.33 -6.19
N ASP A 286 -23.93 -3.28 -7.34
CA ASP A 286 -23.80 -4.31 -8.37
C ASP A 286 -22.40 -4.23 -9.02
N PRO A 287 -21.59 -5.30 -9.01
CA PRO A 287 -20.26 -5.34 -9.63
C PRO A 287 -20.23 -4.88 -11.08
N SER A 288 -21.31 -5.10 -11.84
CA SER A 288 -21.43 -4.72 -13.24
C SER A 288 -21.44 -3.21 -13.47
N MET A 289 -21.65 -2.40 -12.43
CA MET A 289 -21.57 -0.94 -12.55
C MET A 289 -20.14 -0.44 -12.78
N TRP A 290 -19.13 -1.15 -12.27
CA TRP A 290 -17.75 -0.68 -12.21
C TRP A 290 -16.99 -0.92 -13.52
N ARG A 291 -17.47 -0.28 -14.60
CA ARG A 291 -16.94 -0.41 -15.96
C ARG A 291 -16.38 0.92 -16.51
N PRO A 292 -15.43 0.88 -17.45
CA PRO A 292 -14.82 2.08 -18.04
C PRO A 292 -15.81 3.09 -18.62
N ASP A 293 -16.89 2.62 -19.25
CA ASP A 293 -17.95 3.45 -19.81
C ASP A 293 -18.94 3.99 -18.76
N SER A 294 -18.73 3.65 -17.49
CA SER A 294 -19.59 4.01 -16.35
C SER A 294 -18.84 4.78 -15.26
N ILE A 295 -17.58 5.20 -15.51
CA ILE A 295 -16.73 5.90 -14.51
C ILE A 295 -17.39 7.17 -13.94
N ILE A 296 -18.08 7.94 -14.78
CA ILE A 296 -18.76 9.17 -14.34
C ILE A 296 -19.92 8.83 -13.39
N PRO A 297 -20.92 8.01 -13.79
CA PRO A 297 -21.95 7.55 -12.87
C PRO A 297 -21.40 6.92 -11.57
N CYS A 298 -20.34 6.12 -11.67
CA CYS A 298 -19.70 5.51 -10.49
C CYS A 298 -19.15 6.57 -9.54
N PHE A 299 -18.41 7.55 -10.05
CA PHE A 299 -17.90 8.66 -9.24
C PHE A 299 -19.02 9.47 -8.61
N MET A 300 -20.07 9.79 -9.37
CA MET A 300 -21.23 10.54 -8.85
C MET A 300 -21.94 9.76 -7.73
N ALA A 301 -22.06 8.44 -7.85
CA ALA A 301 -22.63 7.59 -6.80
C ALA A 301 -21.77 7.63 -5.52
N CYS A 302 -20.44 7.55 -5.64
CA CYS A 302 -19.52 7.70 -4.51
C CYS A 302 -19.61 9.08 -3.86
N LEU A 303 -19.67 10.16 -4.66
CA LEU A 303 -19.82 11.53 -4.16
C LEU A 303 -21.16 11.69 -3.43
N LYS A 304 -22.25 11.13 -3.96
CA LYS A 304 -23.56 11.12 -3.30
C LYS A 304 -23.52 10.39 -1.96
N ARG A 305 -22.82 9.25 -1.88
CA ARG A 305 -22.60 8.54 -0.60
C ARG A 305 -21.83 9.42 0.38
N LEU A 306 -20.76 10.08 -0.05
CA LEU A 306 -20.00 10.96 0.82
C LEU A 306 -20.84 12.14 1.33
N ILE A 307 -21.65 12.76 0.47
CA ILE A 307 -22.61 13.82 0.85
C ILE A 307 -23.55 13.31 1.94
N TYR A 308 -24.15 12.13 1.73
CA TYR A 308 -25.03 11.51 2.72
C TYR A 308 -24.30 11.32 4.06
N CYS A 309 -23.09 10.77 4.04
CA CYS A 309 -22.32 10.56 5.26
C CYS A 309 -22.08 11.88 6.02
N VAL A 310 -21.66 12.95 5.34
CA VAL A 310 -21.42 14.26 5.97
C VAL A 310 -22.74 14.86 6.49
N GLU A 311 -23.78 14.90 5.66
CA GLU A 311 -25.08 15.51 5.97
C GLU A 311 -25.77 14.85 7.17
N TYR A 312 -25.71 13.53 7.26
CA TYR A 312 -26.29 12.78 8.38
C TYR A 312 -25.28 12.44 9.48
N SER A 313 -24.04 12.94 9.37
CA SER A 313 -22.95 12.65 10.31
C SER A 313 -22.80 11.16 10.62
N THR A 314 -22.92 10.33 9.59
CA THR A 314 -22.89 8.86 9.69
C THR A 314 -21.90 8.25 8.71
N LEU A 315 -20.84 7.65 9.22
CA LEU A 315 -19.91 6.83 8.46
C LEU A 315 -19.43 5.71 9.36
N LEU A 316 -20.09 4.55 9.29
CA LEU A 316 -19.74 3.40 10.13
C LEU A 316 -18.37 2.87 9.73
N HIS A 317 -17.54 2.53 10.72
CA HIS A 317 -16.26 1.89 10.51
C HIS A 317 -16.49 0.54 9.83
N TYR A 318 -15.77 0.28 8.74
CA TYR A 318 -16.08 -0.84 7.86
C TYR A 318 -16.02 -2.20 8.59
N PHE A 319 -14.98 -2.44 9.41
CA PHE A 319 -14.80 -3.69 10.16
C PHE A 319 -15.50 -3.74 11.53
N ILE A 320 -15.89 -2.59 12.09
CA ILE A 320 -16.49 -2.47 13.44
C ILE A 320 -17.71 -1.54 13.28
N PRO A 321 -18.82 -2.03 12.72
CA PRO A 321 -19.93 -1.17 12.28
C PRO A 321 -20.62 -0.43 13.43
N ASP A 322 -20.42 -0.85 14.68
CA ASP A 322 -20.93 -0.17 15.87
C ASP A 322 -20.23 1.18 16.14
N TYR A 323 -19.13 1.47 15.44
CA TYR A 323 -18.39 2.71 15.59
C TYR A 323 -18.61 3.66 14.41
N ASN A 324 -19.12 4.87 14.68
CA ASN A 324 -19.28 5.92 13.67
C ASN A 324 -18.06 6.85 13.65
N LEU A 325 -17.33 6.84 12.52
CA LEU A 325 -16.06 7.54 12.32
C LEU A 325 -16.14 9.07 12.33
N ILE A 326 -17.31 9.63 12.02
CA ILE A 326 -17.51 11.07 11.87
C ILE A 326 -18.52 11.64 12.87
N TYR A 327 -18.89 10.84 13.88
CA TYR A 327 -19.76 11.31 14.95
C TYR A 327 -19.12 12.51 15.65
N MET A 328 -19.87 13.62 15.76
CA MET A 328 -19.43 14.88 16.37
C MET A 328 -18.11 15.47 15.84
N ARG A 329 -17.62 15.01 14.67
CA ARG A 329 -16.34 15.47 14.13
C ARG A 329 -16.39 16.89 13.57
N PHE A 330 -17.56 17.33 13.13
CA PHE A 330 -17.78 18.63 12.50
C PHE A 330 -18.64 19.50 13.41
N ASP A 331 -18.23 20.74 13.64
CA ASP A 331 -19.16 21.76 14.10
C ASP A 331 -20.21 22.07 13.01
N VAL A 332 -21.31 22.72 13.41
CA VAL A 332 -22.46 22.97 12.53
C VAL A 332 -22.04 23.78 11.30
N ASP A 333 -21.27 24.85 11.50
CA ASP A 333 -20.84 25.75 10.42
C ASP A 333 -19.95 25.04 9.40
N LYS A 334 -18.95 24.26 9.84
CA LYS A 334 -18.07 23.50 8.95
C LYS A 334 -18.84 22.39 8.23
N LYS A 335 -19.75 21.70 8.93
CA LYS A 335 -20.60 20.67 8.31
C LYS A 335 -21.43 21.26 7.18
N ASP A 336 -22.07 22.41 7.41
CA ASP A 336 -22.88 23.08 6.40
C ASP A 336 -22.04 23.56 5.20
N LYS A 337 -20.84 24.12 5.47
CA LYS A 337 -19.89 24.50 4.40
C LYS A 337 -19.45 23.31 3.56
N ILE A 338 -18.99 22.22 4.19
CA ILE A 338 -18.57 21.00 3.47
C ILE A 338 -19.74 20.46 2.64
N THR A 339 -20.92 20.32 3.26
CA THR A 339 -22.12 19.81 2.59
C THR A 339 -22.48 20.65 1.38
N ARG A 340 -22.44 21.99 1.50
CA ARG A 340 -22.70 22.92 0.38
C ARG A 340 -21.69 22.76 -0.75
N ILE A 341 -20.39 22.67 -0.45
CA ILE A 341 -19.35 22.47 -1.47
C ILE A 341 -19.56 21.14 -2.19
N LEU A 342 -19.76 20.05 -1.44
CA LEU A 342 -19.98 18.73 -2.03
C LEU A 342 -21.26 18.67 -2.89
N LYS A 343 -22.37 19.25 -2.43
CA LYS A 343 -23.63 19.33 -3.20
C LYS A 343 -23.45 20.15 -4.48
N ASN A 344 -22.78 21.29 -4.41
CA ASN A 344 -22.45 22.07 -5.61
C ASN A 344 -21.53 21.29 -6.57
N SER A 345 -20.54 20.55 -6.07
CA SER A 345 -19.72 19.65 -6.90
C SER A 345 -20.57 18.56 -7.56
N PHE A 346 -21.55 18.02 -6.84
CA PHE A 346 -22.46 17.01 -7.37
C PHE A 346 -23.37 17.56 -8.47
N GLU A 347 -23.94 18.75 -8.28
CA GLU A 347 -24.79 19.43 -9.27
C GLU A 347 -24.02 19.77 -10.56
N ASN A 348 -22.74 20.11 -10.44
CA ASN A 348 -21.87 20.39 -11.59
C ASN A 348 -21.34 19.13 -12.29
N GLY A 349 -21.62 17.92 -11.77
CA GLY A 349 -21.16 16.67 -12.36
C GLY A 349 -19.64 16.63 -12.54
N ILE A 350 -19.16 16.15 -13.70
CA ILE A 350 -17.73 16.15 -14.01
C ILE A 350 -17.10 17.55 -14.11
N TYR A 351 -17.91 18.58 -14.38
CA TYR A 351 -17.42 19.95 -14.50
C TYR A 351 -17.02 20.55 -13.15
N CYS A 352 -17.29 19.88 -12.02
CA CYS A 352 -16.74 20.32 -10.74
C CYS A 352 -15.20 20.33 -10.74
N PHE A 353 -14.56 19.50 -11.56
CA PHE A 353 -13.12 19.48 -11.74
C PHE A 353 -12.57 20.62 -12.62
N ALA A 354 -13.42 21.51 -13.13
CA ALA A 354 -13.01 22.77 -13.76
C ALA A 354 -12.08 23.61 -12.88
N LEU A 355 -12.21 23.46 -11.57
CA LEU A 355 -11.44 24.20 -10.57
C LEU A 355 -10.26 23.39 -10.02
N SER A 356 -10.13 22.11 -10.39
CA SER A 356 -9.03 21.25 -9.96
C SER A 356 -7.77 21.60 -10.73
N GLU A 357 -6.62 21.75 -10.06
CA GLU A 357 -5.33 21.92 -10.70
C GLU A 357 -4.91 20.66 -11.46
N THR A 358 -5.15 19.48 -10.87
CA THR A 358 -4.77 18.18 -11.45
C THR A 358 -5.57 17.85 -12.70
N LEU A 359 -6.86 18.22 -12.73
CA LEU A 359 -7.78 17.87 -13.82
C LEU A 359 -8.21 19.09 -14.65
N PHE A 360 -7.57 20.25 -14.48
CA PHE A 360 -7.93 21.49 -15.18
C PHE A 360 -7.93 21.33 -16.70
N ASP A 361 -6.91 20.65 -17.24
CA ASP A 361 -6.70 20.49 -18.67
C ASP A 361 -7.77 19.60 -19.33
N LEU A 362 -8.57 18.88 -18.55
CA LEU A 362 -9.76 18.17 -19.02
C LEU A 362 -10.74 19.10 -19.75
N MET A 363 -10.78 20.38 -19.36
CA MET A 363 -11.66 21.38 -19.97
C MET A 363 -11.06 22.11 -21.17
N LYS A 364 -9.76 21.92 -21.47
CA LYS A 364 -9.07 22.63 -22.55
C LYS A 364 -8.99 21.89 -23.89
N LEU A 365 -9.51 20.66 -24.00
CA LEU A 365 -9.27 19.84 -25.18
C LEU A 365 -10.42 19.87 -26.21
N PRO A 366 -10.17 20.40 -27.42
CA PRO A 366 -10.09 19.59 -28.62
C PRO A 366 -8.71 18.90 -28.70
N PHE A 367 -8.72 17.62 -29.07
CA PHE A 367 -7.56 16.73 -29.24
C PHE A 367 -6.21 17.42 -29.54
N SER A 368 -5.34 17.55 -28.54
CA SER A 368 -3.89 17.36 -28.65
C SER A 368 -3.23 17.44 -27.28
N ALA A 369 -2.32 16.51 -27.01
CA ALA A 369 -1.06 16.72 -26.31
C ALA A 369 -0.60 15.40 -25.67
N MET A 370 0.55 14.98 -26.17
CA MET A 370 1.40 13.94 -25.61
C MET A 370 2.13 14.52 -24.40
N ASP A 371 2.48 13.62 -23.49
CA ASP A 371 3.63 13.71 -22.58
C ASP A 371 3.48 14.35 -21.18
N SER A 372 2.81 13.62 -20.28
CA SER A 372 3.06 13.60 -18.83
C SER A 372 3.46 12.20 -18.32
N SER A 373 3.76 11.26 -19.24
CA SER A 373 3.95 9.84 -18.96
C SER A 373 5.41 9.45 -18.68
N LEU A 374 6.38 10.23 -19.18
CA LEU A 374 7.79 9.86 -19.12
C LEU A 374 8.35 9.92 -17.68
N GLY A 375 8.02 10.96 -16.90
CA GLY A 375 8.52 11.11 -15.52
C GLY A 375 8.06 10.02 -14.56
N ARG A 376 6.80 9.57 -14.68
CA ARG A 376 6.20 8.53 -13.81
C ARG A 376 6.71 7.13 -14.13
N ARG A 377 6.98 6.87 -15.42
CA ARG A 377 7.61 5.63 -15.87
C ARG A 377 9.05 5.52 -15.37
N VAL A 378 9.79 6.62 -15.35
CA VAL A 378 11.17 6.68 -14.84
C VAL A 378 11.24 6.41 -13.34
N GLU A 379 10.36 6.98 -12.50
CA GLU A 379 10.32 6.69 -11.05
C GLU A 379 10.00 5.21 -10.76
N THR A 380 9.01 4.65 -11.47
CA THR A 380 8.65 3.23 -11.36
C THR A 380 9.84 2.35 -11.77
N LEU A 381 10.53 2.67 -12.87
CA LEU A 381 11.72 1.96 -13.32
C LEU A 381 12.88 2.07 -12.32
N HIS A 382 13.16 3.26 -11.76
CA HIS A 382 14.20 3.44 -10.75
C HIS A 382 13.93 2.61 -9.49
N LYS A 383 12.69 2.60 -9.00
CA LYS A 383 12.32 1.81 -7.83
C LYS A 383 12.35 0.30 -8.11
N LEU A 384 12.00 -0.10 -9.32
CA LEU A 384 12.15 -1.49 -9.77
C LEU A 384 13.62 -1.92 -9.86
N ILE A 385 14.51 -1.03 -10.31
CA ILE A 385 15.95 -1.27 -10.33
C ILE A 385 16.50 -1.39 -8.90
N SER A 386 16.07 -0.54 -7.96
CA SER A 386 16.53 -0.60 -6.55
C SER A 386 16.07 -1.88 -5.84
N ILE A 387 14.84 -2.33 -6.09
CA ILE A 387 14.30 -3.59 -5.56
C ILE A 387 15.07 -4.81 -6.11
N SER A 388 15.60 -4.73 -7.33
CA SER A 388 16.29 -5.86 -7.96
C SER A 388 17.55 -6.31 -7.20
N PHE A 389 18.16 -5.41 -6.41
CA PHE A 389 19.33 -5.69 -5.57
C PHE A 389 19.01 -6.48 -4.27
N THR A 390 17.75 -6.57 -3.81
CA THR A 390 17.39 -7.17 -2.50
C THR A 390 16.71 -8.53 -2.56
N LEU A 391 16.43 -9.06 -3.76
CA LEU A 391 15.53 -10.20 -3.98
C LEU A 391 15.93 -11.53 -3.29
N HIS A 392 14.90 -12.26 -2.83
CA HIS A 392 14.95 -13.62 -2.25
C HIS A 392 14.16 -14.61 -3.14
N HIS A 393 14.34 -15.93 -2.94
CA HIS A 393 13.71 -16.97 -3.76
C HIS A 393 12.17 -16.91 -3.84
N THR A 394 11.48 -16.53 -2.75
CA THR A 394 10.02 -16.36 -2.71
C THR A 394 9.51 -15.25 -3.63
N THR A 395 10.34 -14.26 -3.93
CA THR A 395 9.97 -13.15 -4.82
C THR A 395 9.95 -13.56 -6.31
N LEU A 396 10.71 -14.60 -6.69
CA LEU A 396 10.74 -15.12 -8.06
C LEU A 396 9.41 -15.76 -8.47
N ASP A 397 8.82 -16.58 -7.60
CA ASP A 397 7.54 -17.25 -7.88
C ASP A 397 6.39 -16.25 -8.06
N LEU A 398 6.42 -15.17 -7.28
CA LEU A 398 5.49 -14.04 -7.40
C LEU A 398 5.69 -13.28 -8.73
N LEU A 399 6.93 -12.97 -9.10
CA LEU A 399 7.26 -12.35 -10.39
C LEU A 399 6.74 -13.20 -11.57
N HIS A 400 6.93 -14.52 -11.50
CA HIS A 400 6.41 -15.46 -12.50
C HIS A 400 4.88 -15.44 -12.59
N HIS A 401 4.18 -15.50 -11.46
CA HIS A 401 2.71 -15.44 -11.43
C HIS A 401 2.18 -14.18 -12.12
N PHE A 402 2.74 -13.00 -11.80
CA PHE A 402 2.30 -11.73 -12.40
C PHE A 402 2.65 -11.62 -13.89
N LEU A 403 3.80 -12.13 -14.32
CA LEU A 403 4.15 -12.19 -15.74
C LEU A 403 3.09 -12.97 -16.53
N HIS A 404 2.63 -14.11 -16.02
CA HIS A 404 1.60 -14.93 -16.67
C HIS A 404 0.24 -14.23 -16.76
N HIS A 405 -0.08 -13.35 -15.82
CA HIS A 405 -1.36 -12.62 -15.76
C HIS A 405 -1.32 -11.19 -16.34
N SER A 406 -0.17 -10.74 -16.83
CA SER A 406 0.00 -9.39 -17.40
C SER A 406 -0.53 -9.31 -18.84
N SER A 407 -1.42 -8.34 -19.10
CA SER A 407 -2.13 -8.19 -20.38
C SER A 407 -1.39 -7.35 -21.42
N THR A 408 -0.53 -6.43 -21.00
CA THR A 408 0.20 -5.53 -21.91
C THR A 408 1.64 -5.98 -22.14
N GLN A 409 2.15 -5.72 -23.35
CA GLN A 409 3.53 -6.04 -23.70
C GLN A 409 4.55 -5.30 -22.82
N ILE A 410 4.26 -4.03 -22.47
CA ILE A 410 5.14 -3.21 -21.63
C ILE A 410 5.28 -3.78 -20.21
N SER A 411 4.17 -4.22 -19.61
CA SER A 411 4.20 -4.83 -18.29
C SER A 411 4.96 -6.15 -18.30
N ARG A 412 4.75 -7.00 -19.32
CA ARG A 412 5.55 -8.21 -19.54
C ARG A 412 7.04 -7.89 -19.62
N SER A 413 7.43 -6.86 -20.37
CA SER A 413 8.83 -6.49 -20.52
C SER A 413 9.50 -6.02 -19.23
N ILE A 414 8.77 -5.25 -18.44
CA ILE A 414 9.24 -4.83 -17.12
C ILE A 414 9.42 -6.04 -16.18
N PHE A 415 8.46 -6.95 -16.15
CA PHE A 415 8.56 -8.18 -15.36
C PHE A 415 9.70 -9.10 -15.84
N PHE A 416 9.94 -9.18 -17.15
CA PHE A 416 11.07 -9.92 -17.69
C PHE A 416 12.41 -9.33 -17.25
N VAL A 417 12.59 -8.02 -17.33
CA VAL A 417 13.80 -7.34 -16.84
C VAL A 417 14.02 -7.62 -15.37
N LEU A 418 12.98 -7.52 -14.54
CA LEU A 418 13.05 -7.82 -13.10
C LEU A 418 13.43 -9.27 -12.82
N LEU A 419 12.83 -10.22 -13.53
CA LEU A 419 13.14 -11.64 -13.42
C LEU A 419 14.61 -11.89 -13.80
N SER A 420 15.07 -11.26 -14.88
CA SER A 420 16.44 -11.28 -15.36
C SER A 420 17.44 -10.85 -14.29
N PHE A 421 17.23 -9.66 -13.69
CA PHE A 421 18.06 -9.15 -12.60
C PHE A 421 17.99 -10.04 -11.35
N ALA A 422 16.81 -10.54 -11.01
CA ALA A 422 16.62 -11.46 -9.90
C ALA A 422 17.48 -12.73 -10.07
N HIS A 423 17.47 -13.32 -11.26
CA HIS A 423 18.30 -14.49 -11.58
C HIS A 423 19.80 -14.17 -11.66
N GLN A 424 20.20 -12.93 -11.96
CA GLN A 424 21.61 -12.51 -11.92
C GLN A 424 22.18 -12.38 -10.50
N ASN A 425 21.36 -12.06 -9.50
CA ASN A 425 21.77 -11.86 -8.10
C ASN A 425 21.67 -13.16 -7.24
N VAL A 426 20.96 -14.18 -7.73
CA VAL A 426 20.82 -15.50 -7.09
C VAL A 426 22.14 -16.32 -7.01
N PRO A 427 23.10 -16.22 -7.94
CA PRO A 427 24.42 -16.83 -7.83
C PRO A 427 25.25 -16.28 -6.66
N GLU A 428 25.32 -14.95 -6.47
CA GLU A 428 26.10 -14.31 -5.40
C GLU A 428 25.65 -14.72 -3.99
N LYS A 429 24.34 -14.92 -3.77
CA LYS A 429 23.81 -15.36 -2.46
C LYS A 429 23.95 -16.86 -2.19
N LEU A 430 24.26 -17.67 -3.21
CA LEU A 430 24.37 -19.14 -3.09
C LEU A 430 25.81 -19.66 -3.04
N GLU A 431 26.83 -18.82 -3.23
CA GLU A 431 28.22 -19.20 -2.94
C GLU A 431 28.44 -19.53 -1.45
N ASN A 432 27.57 -19.05 -0.56
CA ASN A 432 27.57 -19.43 0.85
C ASN A 432 26.90 -20.79 1.16
N GLN A 433 26.34 -21.48 0.16
CA GLN A 433 25.91 -22.87 0.29
C GLN A 433 26.90 -23.81 -0.40
N SER A 434 28.05 -23.96 0.24
CA SER A 434 29.18 -24.81 -0.13
C SER A 434 28.86 -26.31 -0.05
N ARG A 435 27.82 -26.80 -0.75
CA ARG A 435 27.49 -28.24 -0.89
C ARG A 435 26.50 -28.62 -2.02
N SER A 436 26.40 -27.83 -3.10
CA SER A 436 25.55 -28.20 -4.25
C SER A 436 26.29 -29.12 -5.25
N ASN A 437 25.69 -30.27 -5.54
CA ASN A 437 26.19 -31.30 -6.46
C ASN A 437 26.22 -30.77 -7.92
N ASN A 438 27.23 -31.13 -8.73
CA ASN A 438 27.44 -30.58 -10.09
C ASN A 438 26.20 -30.67 -11.01
N LYS A 439 25.34 -31.68 -10.80
CA LYS A 439 24.09 -31.85 -11.54
C LYS A 439 23.08 -30.73 -11.26
N ASN A 440 22.97 -30.26 -10.02
CA ASN A 440 22.07 -29.17 -9.64
C ASN A 440 22.58 -27.82 -10.16
N LYS A 441 23.89 -27.61 -10.19
CA LYS A 441 24.50 -26.42 -10.83
C LYS A 441 24.16 -26.36 -12.32
N TYR A 442 24.24 -27.49 -13.02
CA TYR A 442 23.90 -27.57 -14.46
C TYR A 442 22.40 -27.34 -14.75
N TYR A 443 21.49 -27.96 -13.99
CA TYR A 443 20.05 -27.71 -14.16
C TYR A 443 19.68 -26.26 -13.88
N LYS A 444 20.28 -25.66 -12.85
CA LYS A 444 20.09 -24.25 -12.51
C LYS A 444 20.59 -23.34 -13.63
N TYR A 445 21.81 -23.56 -14.13
CA TYR A 445 22.37 -22.83 -15.28
C TYR A 445 21.45 -22.89 -16.51
N LYS A 446 20.94 -24.09 -16.84
CA LYS A 446 20.03 -24.28 -17.99
C LYS A 446 18.68 -23.60 -17.77
N HIS A 447 18.17 -23.63 -16.55
CA HIS A 447 16.93 -22.96 -16.17
C HIS A 447 17.08 -21.44 -16.28
N ASP A 448 18.12 -20.86 -15.66
CA ASP A 448 18.41 -19.43 -15.70
C ASP A 448 18.62 -18.94 -17.15
N LEU A 449 19.41 -19.66 -17.94
CA LEU A 449 19.61 -19.34 -19.36
C LEU A 449 18.30 -19.35 -20.16
N SER A 450 17.38 -20.28 -19.89
CA SER A 450 16.09 -20.34 -20.58
C SER A 450 15.21 -19.11 -20.30
N HIS A 451 15.23 -18.59 -19.07
CA HIS A 451 14.49 -17.38 -18.71
C HIS A 451 15.12 -16.12 -19.30
N LEU A 452 16.44 -16.01 -19.27
CA LEU A 452 17.17 -14.90 -19.86
C LEU A 452 16.94 -14.80 -21.38
N LEU A 453 16.87 -15.94 -22.07
CA LEU A 453 16.54 -15.99 -23.50
C LEU A 453 15.12 -15.49 -23.77
N ILE A 454 14.14 -15.78 -22.92
CA ILE A 454 12.78 -15.22 -23.06
C ILE A 454 12.81 -13.69 -22.87
N GLY A 455 13.61 -13.20 -21.93
CA GLY A 455 13.82 -11.76 -21.69
C GLY A 455 14.41 -11.01 -22.88
N THR A 456 15.15 -11.67 -23.78
CA THR A 456 15.63 -11.01 -25.01
C THR A 456 14.54 -10.63 -26.02
N ASN A 457 13.32 -11.17 -25.84
CA ASN A 457 12.16 -10.85 -26.67
C ASN A 457 11.37 -9.66 -26.13
N SER A 458 11.70 -9.16 -24.94
CA SER A 458 10.89 -8.15 -24.27
C SER A 458 11.23 -6.71 -24.65
N ASP A 459 12.46 -6.45 -25.04
CA ASP A 459 12.91 -5.13 -25.50
C ASP A 459 14.09 -5.28 -26.48
N ALA A 460 14.48 -4.17 -27.11
CA ALA A 460 15.54 -4.19 -28.12
C ALA A 460 16.97 -4.31 -27.56
N VAL A 461 17.19 -4.07 -26.25
CA VAL A 461 18.52 -3.80 -25.68
C VAL A 461 18.72 -4.37 -24.28
N GLY A 462 17.87 -4.01 -23.30
CA GLY A 462 17.96 -4.40 -21.90
C GLY A 462 18.02 -5.91 -21.68
N GLY A 463 17.10 -6.67 -22.26
CA GLY A 463 17.11 -8.14 -22.18
C GLY A 463 18.40 -8.77 -22.76
N TRP A 464 18.93 -8.20 -23.84
CA TRP A 464 20.18 -8.65 -24.47
C TRP A 464 21.41 -8.31 -23.64
N LEU A 465 21.49 -7.12 -23.04
CA LEU A 465 22.60 -6.73 -22.16
C LEU A 465 22.66 -7.61 -20.91
N VAL A 466 21.51 -7.93 -20.33
CA VAL A 466 21.44 -8.84 -19.18
C VAL A 466 21.90 -10.25 -19.55
N LEU A 467 21.49 -10.78 -20.71
CA LEU A 467 21.98 -12.06 -21.22
C LEU A 467 23.51 -12.02 -21.45
N ALA A 468 24.05 -10.91 -21.96
CA ALA A 468 25.48 -10.73 -22.11
C ALA A 468 26.23 -10.73 -20.77
N SER A 469 25.70 -10.05 -19.75
CA SER A 469 26.26 -10.05 -18.40
C SER A 469 26.24 -11.44 -17.76
N PHE A 470 25.19 -12.24 -17.99
CA PHE A 470 25.15 -13.64 -17.54
C PHE A 470 26.30 -14.46 -18.13
N PHE A 471 26.54 -14.36 -19.44
CA PHE A 471 27.67 -15.04 -20.07
C PHE A 471 29.02 -14.49 -19.63
N TYR A 472 29.12 -13.20 -19.30
CA TYR A 472 30.33 -12.60 -18.74
C TYR A 472 30.69 -13.19 -17.35
N VAL A 473 29.71 -13.27 -16.45
CA VAL A 473 29.88 -13.84 -15.10
C VAL A 473 30.21 -15.33 -15.14
N HIS A 474 29.73 -16.05 -16.17
CA HIS A 474 30.07 -17.46 -16.41
C HIS A 474 31.31 -17.64 -17.32
N GLU A 475 32.17 -16.62 -17.41
CA GLU A 475 33.46 -16.64 -18.11
C GLU A 475 33.38 -16.92 -19.63
N ASN A 476 32.20 -16.76 -20.23
CA ASN A 476 31.98 -16.86 -21.68
C ASN A 476 32.01 -15.48 -22.34
N TYR A 477 33.20 -14.88 -22.34
CA TYR A 477 33.42 -13.50 -22.77
C TYR A 477 33.16 -13.27 -24.27
N LEU A 478 33.44 -14.27 -25.12
CA LEU A 478 33.21 -14.16 -26.57
C LEU A 478 31.72 -14.07 -26.90
N LEU A 479 30.90 -14.89 -26.24
CA LEU A 479 29.46 -14.88 -26.45
C LEU A 479 28.82 -13.62 -25.86
N SER A 480 29.31 -13.17 -24.69
CA SER A 480 28.93 -11.89 -24.10
C SER A 480 29.17 -10.73 -25.08
N LEU A 481 30.38 -10.63 -25.64
CA LEU A 481 30.74 -9.58 -26.59
C LEU A 481 29.92 -9.67 -27.89
N TYR A 482 29.65 -10.88 -28.39
CA TYR A 482 28.78 -11.08 -29.54
C TYR A 482 27.37 -10.54 -29.29
N ILE A 483 26.81 -10.84 -28.11
CA ILE A 483 25.47 -10.40 -27.72
C ILE A 483 25.41 -8.87 -27.57
N ILE A 484 26.41 -8.25 -26.96
CA ILE A 484 26.50 -6.79 -26.85
C ILE A 484 26.52 -6.13 -28.24
N ASN A 485 27.33 -6.65 -29.16
CA ASN A 485 27.38 -6.13 -30.53
C ASN A 485 26.06 -6.34 -31.29
N HIS A 486 25.37 -7.46 -31.04
CA HIS A 486 24.03 -7.71 -31.58
C HIS A 486 22.99 -6.72 -31.04
N ALA A 487 23.02 -6.43 -29.73
CA ALA A 487 22.15 -5.45 -29.09
C ALA A 487 22.40 -4.03 -29.65
N LEU A 488 23.67 -3.62 -29.75
CA LEU A 488 24.07 -2.30 -30.27
C LEU A 488 23.60 -2.07 -31.71
N ARG A 489 23.56 -3.11 -32.54
CA ARG A 489 23.04 -3.02 -33.93
C ARG A 489 21.52 -2.84 -33.99
N LYS A 490 20.79 -3.16 -32.92
CA LYS A 490 19.34 -2.97 -32.81
C LYS A 490 18.95 -1.61 -32.23
N CYS A 491 19.90 -0.87 -31.66
CA CYS A 491 19.70 0.50 -31.18
C CYS A 491 19.61 1.49 -32.34
N THR A 492 18.47 2.16 -32.48
CA THR A 492 18.29 3.37 -33.32
C THR A 492 17.79 4.52 -32.45
N ASP A 493 17.96 5.77 -32.86
CA ASP A 493 17.58 6.96 -32.06
C ASP A 493 16.09 6.98 -31.67
N GLU A 494 15.21 6.34 -32.45
CA GLU A 494 13.78 6.17 -32.16
C GLU A 494 13.44 5.02 -31.18
N LYS A 495 14.36 4.10 -30.90
CA LYS A 495 14.13 2.88 -30.09
C LYS A 495 14.59 2.98 -28.64
N TYR A 496 15.06 4.15 -28.22
CA TYR A 496 15.45 4.41 -26.83
C TYR A 496 14.27 4.47 -25.86
N ILE A 497 13.04 4.55 -26.38
CA ILE A 497 11.83 4.75 -25.59
C ILE A 497 10.82 3.68 -25.98
N ILE A 498 10.82 2.57 -25.21
CA ILE A 498 9.80 1.52 -25.18
C ILE A 498 9.87 0.58 -26.39
N GLY A 499 10.25 -0.68 -26.12
CA GLY A 499 10.28 -1.75 -27.11
C GLY A 499 8.91 -1.93 -27.78
N ASN A 500 8.87 -1.66 -29.09
CA ASN A 500 7.80 -2.15 -29.96
C ASN A 500 8.26 -3.48 -30.59
N PRO A 501 7.37 -4.48 -30.72
CA PRO A 501 7.72 -5.77 -31.31
C PRO A 501 7.98 -5.63 -32.81
N VAL A 502 8.95 -6.39 -33.30
CA VAL A 502 8.85 -7.03 -34.63
C VAL A 502 8.44 -8.46 -34.39
#